data_AF-A0A510HKK8-F1
#
_entry.id   AF-A0A510HKK8-F1
#
_cell.length_a   1.000
_cell.length_b   1.000
_cell.length_c   1.000
_cell.angle_alpha   90.00
_cell.angle_beta   90.00
_cell.angle_gamma   90.00
#
_symmetry.space_group_name_H-M   'P 1'
#
loop_
_entity.id
_entity.type
_entity.pdbx_description
1 polymer ?
#
loop_
_entity_poly.entity_id
_entity_poly.type
_entity_poly.pdbx_seq_one_letter_code
_entity_poly.pdbx_strand_id
1 'polypeptide(L)'
;MKIRAYSPGRHPILILELPSGELCAAYHETGYDLGRSKPVEEGWVYENAIGRHDFIEVRPPRELEAGELRGYVGRELLSSGRE
;
A
#
# COMPACT_ATOMS: atom_id res chain seq x y z
N MET A 1 -3.55 -4.34 10.64
CA MET A 1 -2.80 -4.38 9.36
C MET A 1 -2.07 -3.06 9.23
N LYS A 2 -0.88 -3.05 8.64
CA LYS A 2 -0.05 -1.85 8.57
C LYS A 2 0.33 -1.52 7.14
N ILE A 3 0.29 -0.25 6.75
CA ILE A 3 0.84 0.21 5.49
C ILE A 3 2.35 0.35 5.66
N ARG A 4 3.11 -0.39 4.85
CA ARG A 4 4.58 -0.34 4.82
C ARG A 4 5.10 0.59 3.73
N ALA A 5 4.44 0.60 2.58
CA ALA A 5 4.80 1.46 1.46
C ALA A 5 3.57 1.69 0.57
N TYR A 6 3.62 2.71 -0.27
CA TYR A 6 2.62 2.92 -1.30
C TYR A 6 3.24 3.49 -2.58
N SER A 7 2.66 3.17 -3.72
CA SER A 7 2.98 3.84 -4.99
C SER A 7 2.06 5.04 -5.16
N PRO A 8 2.60 6.27 -5.31
CA PRO A 8 1.79 7.43 -5.66
C PRO A 8 1.36 7.37 -7.14
N GLY A 9 0.28 8.08 -7.47
CA GLY A 9 -0.18 8.21 -8.86
C GLY A 9 -1.67 7.93 -9.03
N ARG A 10 -2.10 7.76 -10.29
CA ARG A 10 -3.52 7.60 -10.65
C ARG A 10 -4.15 6.31 -10.13
N HIS A 11 -3.35 5.26 -9.98
CA HIS A 11 -3.77 3.95 -9.49
C HIS A 11 -2.85 3.50 -8.35
N PRO A 12 -3.01 4.09 -7.15
CA PRO A 12 -2.07 3.86 -6.06
C PRO A 12 -2.12 2.41 -5.57
N ILE A 13 -0.95 1.81 -5.41
CA ILE A 13 -0.76 0.44 -4.91
C ILE A 13 -0.28 0.53 -3.47
N LEU A 14 -0.82 -0.29 -2.58
CA LEU A 14 -0.40 -0.33 -1.18
C LEU A 14 0.35 -1.63 -0.90
N ILE A 15 1.46 -1.52 -0.19
CA ILE A 15 2.14 -2.65 0.45
C ILE A 15 1.68 -2.71 1.90
N LEU A 16 1.04 -3.82 2.25
CA LEU A 16 0.38 -4.04 3.52
C LEU A 16 1.07 -5.17 4.27
N GLU A 17 1.25 -5.00 5.57
CA GLU A 17 1.66 -6.02 6.52
C GLU A 17 0.41 -6.51 7.27
N LEU A 18 0.05 -7.77 7.02
CA LEU A 18 -1.05 -8.44 7.69
C LEU A 18 -0.69 -8.72 9.16
N PRO A 19 -1.69 -8.92 10.04
CA PRO A 19 -1.44 -9.27 11.45
C PRO A 19 -0.62 -10.55 11.64
N SER A 20 -0.62 -11.45 10.65
CA SER A 20 0.21 -12.65 10.59
C SER A 20 1.69 -12.36 10.35
N GLY A 21 2.06 -11.12 9.99
CA GLY A 21 3.40 -10.73 9.56
C GLY A 21 3.64 -10.91 8.06
N GLU A 22 2.67 -11.44 7.32
CA GLU A 22 2.76 -11.59 5.87
C GLU A 22 2.60 -10.23 5.17
N LEU A 23 3.36 -10.02 4.09
CA LEU A 23 3.25 -8.83 3.26
C LEU A 23 2.42 -9.13 2.01
N CYS A 24 1.55 -8.19 1.64
CA CYS A 24 0.79 -8.26 0.40
C CYS A 24 0.68 -6.91 -0.30
N ALA A 25 0.63 -6.95 -1.62
CA ALA A 25 0.35 -5.80 -2.47
C ALA A 25 -1.15 -5.76 -2.78
N ALA A 26 -1.79 -4.66 -2.38
CA ALA A 26 -3.19 -4.37 -2.64
C ALA A 26 -3.32 -3.28 -3.71
N TYR A 27 -4.21 -3.50 -4.68
CA TYR A 27 -4.32 -2.68 -5.88
C TYR A 27 -5.57 -1.78 -5.83
N HIS A 28 -5.46 -0.56 -6.36
CA HIS A 28 -6.60 0.35 -6.48
C HIS A 28 -7.75 -0.26 -7.31
N GLU A 29 -7.43 -0.98 -8.38
CA GLU A 29 -8.41 -1.58 -9.30
C GLU A 29 -9.29 -2.65 -8.62
N THR A 30 -8.77 -3.31 -7.59
CA THR A 30 -9.54 -4.28 -6.79
C THR A 30 -10.22 -3.63 -5.59
N GLY A 31 -10.12 -2.31 -5.44
CA GLY A 31 -10.63 -1.59 -4.27
C GLY A 31 -9.88 -1.92 -2.99
N TYR A 32 -8.63 -2.36 -3.08
CA TYR A 32 -7.82 -2.85 -1.96
C TYR A 32 -8.39 -4.12 -1.29
N ASP A 33 -9.13 -4.92 -2.04
CA ASP A 33 -9.61 -6.21 -1.58
C ASP A 33 -8.43 -7.15 -1.26
N LEU A 34 -8.33 -7.59 -0.01
CA LEU A 34 -7.26 -8.47 0.46
C LEU A 34 -7.35 -9.88 -0.14
N GLY A 35 -8.56 -10.37 -0.47
CA GLY A 35 -8.74 -11.65 -1.15
C GLY A 35 -8.20 -11.66 -2.58
N ARG A 36 -8.03 -10.48 -3.19
CA ARG A 36 -7.39 -10.26 -4.49
C ARG A 36 -5.99 -9.65 -4.39
N SER A 37 -5.48 -9.46 -3.17
CA SER A 37 -4.11 -8.97 -2.96
C SER A 37 -3.10 -10.05 -3.37
N LYS A 38 -1.90 -9.62 -3.76
CA LYS A 38 -0.81 -10.55 -4.09
C LYS A 38 0.17 -10.62 -2.93
N PRO A 39 0.51 -11.80 -2.42
CA PRO A 39 1.57 -11.91 -1.43
C PRO A 39 2.90 -11.43 -2.03
N VAL A 40 3.68 -10.71 -1.24
CA VAL A 40 5.01 -10.21 -1.62
C VAL A 40 5.99 -10.49 -0.50
N GLU A 41 7.26 -10.63 -0.84
CA GLU A 41 8.32 -10.84 0.14
C GLU A 41 8.93 -9.51 0.56
N GLU A 42 9.42 -9.43 1.81
CA GLU A 42 10.03 -8.22 2.34
C GLU A 42 11.21 -7.74 1.48
N GLY A 43 12.11 -8.65 1.10
CA GLY A 43 13.23 -8.34 0.22
C GLY A 43 12.77 -7.80 -1.14
N TRP A 44 11.71 -8.39 -1.72
CA TRP A 44 11.14 -7.91 -2.97
C TRP A 44 10.59 -6.48 -2.84
N VAL A 45 9.92 -6.16 -1.72
CA VAL A 45 9.38 -4.82 -1.46
C VAL A 45 10.48 -3.77 -1.42
N TYR A 46 11.57 -4.02 -0.68
CA TYR A 46 12.66 -3.05 -0.59
C TYR A 46 13.42 -2.91 -1.91
N GLU A 47 13.76 -4.01 -2.58
CA GLU A 47 14.57 -3.97 -3.79
C GLU A 47 13.79 -3.50 -5.02
N ASN A 48 12.52 -3.90 -5.16
CA ASN A 48 11.73 -3.62 -6.35
C ASN A 48 10.72 -2.51 -6.10
N ALA A 49 9.86 -2.61 -5.09
CA ALA A 49 8.80 -1.64 -4.88
C ALA A 49 9.40 -0.26 -4.53
N ILE A 50 10.15 -0.19 -3.42
CA ILE A 50 10.76 1.05 -2.93
C ILE A 50 11.97 1.44 -3.80
N GLY A 51 12.84 0.48 -4.13
CA GLY A 51 14.09 0.75 -4.84
C GLY A 51 13.97 1.04 -6.34
N ARG A 52 12.93 0.53 -7.02
CA ARG A 52 12.85 0.55 -8.49
C ARG A 52 11.54 1.09 -9.07
N HIS A 53 10.45 1.02 -8.33
CA HIS A 53 9.10 1.36 -8.80
C HIS A 53 8.50 2.61 -8.13
N ASP A 54 9.33 3.49 -7.57
CA ASP A 54 8.92 4.76 -6.94
C ASP A 54 7.88 4.59 -5.81
N PHE A 55 7.90 3.46 -5.09
CA PHE A 55 7.07 3.35 -3.89
C PHE A 55 7.69 4.20 -2.77
N ILE A 56 6.82 4.97 -2.11
CA ILE A 56 7.16 5.74 -0.93
C ILE A 56 7.00 4.84 0.29
N GLU A 57 8.08 4.68 1.04
CA GLU A 57 8.06 3.97 2.30
C GLU A 57 7.32 4.78 3.38
N VAL A 58 6.47 4.11 4.16
CA VAL A 58 5.72 4.73 5.27
C VAL A 58 6.43 4.40 6.58
N ARG A 59 7.11 5.40 7.16
CA ARG A 59 7.75 5.30 8.49
C ARG A 59 7.32 6.46 9.40
N PRO A 60 6.74 6.19 10.58
CA PRO A 60 6.37 4.87 11.11
C PRO A 60 5.23 4.23 10.30
N PRO A 61 5.14 2.88 10.26
CA PRO A 61 4.11 2.18 9.50
C PRO A 61 2.73 2.53 10.04
N ARG A 62 1.77 2.79 9.15
CA ARG A 62 0.45 3.28 9.55
C ARG A 62 -0.53 2.12 9.70
N GLU A 63 -1.11 1.98 10.90
CA GLU A 63 -2.05 0.92 11.19
C GLU A 63 -3.46 1.31 10.73
N LEU A 64 -4.08 0.50 9.88
CA LEU A 64 -5.42 0.71 9.35
C LEU A 64 -6.17 -0.61 9.21
N GLU A 65 -7.49 -0.52 9.29
CA GLU A 65 -8.38 -1.63 8.95
C GLU A 65 -8.58 -1.73 7.43
N ALA A 66 -8.90 -2.94 6.95
CA ALA A 66 -9.10 -3.19 5.52
C ALA A 66 -10.19 -2.30 4.91
N GLY A 67 -11.26 -2.04 5.66
CA GLY A 67 -12.35 -1.15 5.24
C GLY A 67 -11.94 0.32 5.11
N GLU A 68 -10.87 0.73 5.79
CA GLU A 68 -10.40 2.12 5.80
C GLU A 68 -9.37 2.42 4.70
N LEU A 69 -8.77 1.39 4.07
CA LEU A 69 -7.74 1.56 3.05
C LEU A 69 -8.17 2.47 1.89
N ARG A 70 -9.37 2.23 1.36
CA ARG A 70 -9.91 3.03 0.25
C ARG A 70 -10.15 4.49 0.68
N GLY A 71 -10.63 4.70 1.91
CA GLY A 71 -10.85 6.02 2.48
C GLY A 71 -9.54 6.76 2.77
N TYR A 72 -8.51 6.04 3.20
CA TYR A 72 -7.16 6.56 3.41
C TYR A 72 -6.54 7.01 2.09
N VAL A 73 -6.53 6.14 1.08
CA VAL A 73 -6.00 6.48 -0.25
C VAL A 73 -6.70 7.69 -0.84
N GLY A 74 -8.04 7.73 -0.77
CA GLY A 74 -8.82 8.86 -1.28
C GLY A 74 -8.46 10.19 -0.61
N ARG A 75 -8.28 10.19 0.72
CA ARG A 75 -8.01 11.40 1.51
C ARG A 75 -6.54 11.82 1.52
N GLU A 76 -5.60 10.88 1.57
CA GLU A 76 -4.18 11.19 1.75
C GLU A 76 -3.40 11.11 0.44
N LEU A 77 -3.66 10.10 -0.40
CA LEU A 77 -2.84 9.84 -1.59
C LEU A 77 -3.39 10.51 -2.85
N LEU A 78 -4.71 10.49 -3.03
CA LEU A 78 -5.38 11.07 -4.19
C LEU A 78 -5.77 12.55 -3.97
N SER A 79 -6.07 12.95 -2.73
CA SER A 79 -6.41 14.35 -2.45
C SER A 79 -5.18 15.27 -2.41
N SER A 80 -3.99 14.74 -2.16
CA SER A 80 -2.73 15.51 -2.14
C SER A 80 -2.18 15.85 -3.54
N GLY A 81 -2.90 15.48 -4.60
CA GLY A 81 -2.58 15.86 -5.99
C GLY A 81 -3.30 17.12 -6.48
N ARG A 82 -3.70 18.03 -5.58
CA ARG A 82 -4.45 19.24 -5.93
C ARG A 82 -3.77 20.49 -5.37
N GLU A 83 -2.67 20.89 -6.02
CA GLU A 83 -2.15 22.27 -6.01
C GLU A 83 -1.75 22.68 -7.43
#